data_AF-A0AAU4AHC9-F1
#
_entry.id   AF-A0AAU4AHC9-F1
#
_cell.length_a   1.000
_cell.length_b   1.000
_cell.length_c   1.000
_cell.angle_alpha   90.00
_cell.angle_beta   90.00
_cell.angle_gamma   90.00
#
_symmetry.space_group_name_H-M   'P 1'
#
loop_
_entity.id
_entity.type
_entity.pdbx_description
1 polymer ?
#
loop_
_entity_poly.entity_id
_entity_poly.type
_entity_poly.pdbx_seq_one_letter_code
_entity_poly.pdbx_strand_id
1 'polypeptide(L)'
;MPKMNPVLAAAAVVSAAVVLSGCSSEPPSLTFGSAKPSGARLEARPARGGSLPLAQWPNACEVLGDEEIRAILPQAKDFQREPVKVTVINFNPLETSDPGTTGDVPTGGCKTGFGLPAKYKSKRNSDIRIVFKAVADPALVAASYAEDRDDEAKRAGQDTTKFRDLKDSLGAAGCYTKGTTATMVCHQGPYEFEVSGSSTADGVGKYPQAEENWRQKVLTEVVRTVSARMA
;
A
#
# COMPACT_ATOMS: atom_id res chain seq x y z
N MET A 1 35.96 -49.24 -70.18
CA MET A 1 34.91 -48.20 -70.08
C MET A 1 33.86 -48.68 -69.08
N PRO A 2 33.87 -48.22 -67.82
CA PRO A 2 32.89 -48.64 -66.82
C PRO A 2 31.64 -47.75 -66.84
N LYS A 3 30.47 -48.39 -66.73
CA LYS A 3 29.12 -47.81 -66.67
C LYS A 3 28.89 -47.07 -65.34
N MET A 4 28.39 -45.83 -65.42
CA MET A 4 27.81 -45.10 -64.29
C MET A 4 26.34 -45.51 -64.11
N ASN A 5 25.95 -45.87 -62.89
CA ASN A 5 24.56 -45.92 -62.45
C ASN A 5 24.31 -44.75 -61.48
N PRO A 6 23.18 -44.01 -61.61
CA PRO A 6 22.77 -43.00 -60.64
C PRO A 6 22.01 -43.66 -59.48
N VAL A 7 22.42 -43.40 -58.25
CA VAL A 7 21.66 -43.78 -57.05
C VAL A 7 20.80 -42.60 -56.61
N LEU A 8 19.51 -42.91 -56.44
CA LEU A 8 18.40 -42.04 -56.13
C LEU A 8 18.50 -41.37 -54.74
N ALA A 9 17.96 -40.16 -54.69
CA ALA A 9 17.75 -39.34 -53.52
C ALA A 9 16.67 -39.91 -52.57
N ALA A 10 16.86 -39.72 -51.27
CA ALA A 10 15.81 -39.83 -50.25
C ALA A 10 15.97 -38.68 -49.24
N ALA A 11 15.22 -37.61 -49.43
CA ALA A 11 15.11 -36.52 -48.46
C ALA A 11 14.02 -36.87 -47.44
N ALA A 12 14.43 -37.23 -46.22
CA ALA A 12 13.51 -37.46 -45.10
C ALA A 12 13.09 -36.10 -44.51
N VAL A 13 11.85 -35.70 -44.73
CA VAL A 13 11.23 -34.54 -44.07
C VAL A 13 10.74 -35.00 -42.69
N VAL A 14 11.51 -34.70 -41.65
CA VAL A 14 11.09 -34.89 -40.25
C VAL A 14 10.14 -33.76 -39.88
N SER A 15 8.83 -34.02 -39.94
CA SER A 15 7.80 -33.14 -39.40
C SER A 15 7.91 -33.10 -37.88
N ALA A 16 8.57 -32.06 -37.34
CA ALA A 16 8.55 -31.74 -35.93
C ALA A 16 7.14 -31.28 -35.54
N ALA A 17 6.35 -32.18 -34.97
CA ALA A 17 5.10 -31.85 -34.30
C ALA A 17 5.43 -30.98 -33.08
N VAL A 18 5.36 -29.66 -33.24
CA VAL A 18 5.39 -28.71 -32.12
C VAL A 18 4.08 -28.90 -31.36
N VAL A 19 4.12 -29.76 -30.35
CA VAL A 19 3.05 -29.90 -29.37
C VAL A 19 2.97 -28.57 -28.62
N LEU A 20 2.13 -27.66 -29.12
CA LEU A 20 1.62 -26.51 -28.38
C LEU A 20 0.74 -27.04 -27.24
N SER A 21 1.37 -27.69 -26.27
CA SER A 21 0.82 -27.86 -24.94
C SER A 21 0.74 -26.45 -24.36
N GLY A 22 -0.39 -25.80 -24.60
CA GLY A 22 -0.80 -24.58 -23.91
C GLY A 22 -1.03 -24.91 -22.44
N CYS A 23 0.04 -25.27 -21.74
CA CYS A 23 0.06 -25.39 -20.30
C CYS A 23 -0.24 -23.99 -19.75
N SER A 24 -1.49 -23.74 -19.38
CA SER A 24 -1.79 -22.72 -18.38
C SER A 24 -1.11 -23.18 -17.10
N SER A 25 0.15 -22.82 -16.94
CA SER A 25 0.84 -22.97 -15.67
C SER A 25 0.08 -22.13 -14.65
N GLU A 26 -0.31 -22.77 -13.56
CA GLU A 26 -0.87 -22.08 -12.41
C GLU A 26 0.08 -20.95 -12.00
N PRO A 27 -0.43 -19.75 -11.65
CA PRO A 27 0.42 -18.67 -11.20
C PRO A 27 1.29 -19.12 -10.02
N PRO A 28 2.56 -18.69 -9.96
CA PRO A 28 3.40 -19.02 -8.81
C PRO A 28 2.75 -18.48 -7.53
N SER A 29 2.91 -19.22 -6.43
CA SER A 29 2.43 -18.79 -5.12
C SER A 29 2.97 -17.42 -4.74
N LEU A 30 2.16 -16.63 -4.04
CA LEU A 30 2.55 -15.31 -3.57
C LEU A 30 3.49 -15.43 -2.37
N THR A 31 4.62 -14.72 -2.44
CA THR A 31 5.60 -14.61 -1.35
C THR A 31 5.43 -13.29 -0.62
N PHE A 32 5.53 -13.33 0.71
CA PHE A 32 5.50 -12.16 1.57
C PHE A 32 6.87 -12.01 2.24
N GLY A 33 7.42 -10.81 2.20
CA GLY A 33 8.62 -10.44 2.93
C GLY A 33 8.29 -9.58 4.14
N SER A 34 9.21 -8.68 4.48
CA SER A 34 9.10 -7.81 5.65
C SER A 34 9.54 -6.39 5.29
N ALA A 35 9.11 -5.43 6.10
CA ALA A 35 9.50 -4.03 6.00
C ALA A 35 11.03 -3.87 5.92
N LYS A 36 11.50 -3.09 4.95
CA LYS A 36 12.90 -2.66 4.80
C LYS A 36 12.93 -1.18 4.43
N PRO A 37 12.68 -0.27 5.38
CA PRO A 37 12.67 1.16 5.10
C PRO A 37 14.03 1.61 4.55
N SER A 38 14.02 2.30 3.41
CA SER A 38 15.24 2.71 2.70
C SER A 38 15.19 4.14 2.15
N GLY A 39 14.08 4.85 2.31
CA GLY A 39 13.95 6.26 1.91
C GLY A 39 14.42 7.27 2.96
N ALA A 40 14.50 8.54 2.55
CA ALA A 40 14.79 9.66 3.46
C ALA A 40 13.71 9.77 4.55
N ARG A 41 14.09 10.21 5.75
CA ARG A 41 13.13 10.51 6.81
C ARG A 41 12.25 11.69 6.41
N LEU A 42 11.00 11.66 6.86
CA LEU A 42 10.05 12.74 6.73
C LEU A 42 10.24 13.68 7.91
N GLU A 43 10.70 14.90 7.66
CA GLU A 43 10.99 15.89 8.70
C GLU A 43 10.01 17.07 8.66
N ALA A 44 8.75 16.84 9.07
CA ALA A 44 7.84 17.96 9.35
C ALA A 44 8.22 18.62 10.68
N ARG A 45 8.24 19.95 10.69
CA ARG A 45 8.54 20.76 11.88
C ARG A 45 7.47 21.82 12.10
N PRO A 46 6.24 21.42 12.45
CA PRO A 46 5.17 22.37 12.76
C PRO A 46 5.54 23.19 14.01
N ALA A 47 5.00 24.40 14.10
CA ALA A 47 5.14 25.22 15.30
C ALA A 47 4.39 24.57 16.47
N ARG A 48 4.82 24.88 17.70
CA ARG A 48 4.16 24.34 18.90
C ARG A 48 2.68 24.73 18.90
N GLY A 49 1.81 23.73 19.05
CA GLY A 49 0.36 23.90 19.04
C GLY A 49 -0.22 24.34 17.69
N GLY A 50 0.53 24.21 16.59
CA GLY A 50 0.08 24.58 15.25
C GLY A 50 0.12 23.42 14.26
N SER A 51 -0.58 23.58 13.14
CA SER A 51 -0.52 22.69 11.99
C SER A 51 0.53 23.16 10.99
N LEU A 52 1.09 22.24 10.21
CA LEU A 52 1.98 22.60 9.11
C LEU A 52 1.16 23.25 7.98
N PRO A 53 1.60 24.37 7.38
CA PRO A 53 0.93 24.95 6.23
C PRO A 53 0.75 23.94 5.10
N LEU A 54 -0.40 23.93 4.43
CA LEU A 54 -0.74 22.90 3.43
C LEU A 54 0.30 22.76 2.32
N ALA A 55 0.90 23.87 1.89
CA ALA A 55 1.95 23.89 0.86
C ALA A 55 3.27 23.21 1.29
N GLN A 56 3.45 22.96 2.58
CA GLN A 56 4.62 22.30 3.15
C GLN A 56 4.37 20.83 3.50
N TRP A 57 3.15 20.32 3.28
CA TRP A 57 2.87 18.91 3.49
C TRP A 57 3.74 18.04 2.57
N PRO A 58 4.32 16.94 3.08
CA PRO A 58 5.12 16.06 2.24
C PRO A 58 4.28 15.39 1.16
N ASN A 59 4.93 15.08 0.04
CA ASN A 59 4.30 14.32 -1.04
C ASN A 59 4.13 12.85 -0.62
N ALA A 60 2.89 12.40 -0.42
CA ALA A 60 2.61 11.04 0.00
C ALA A 60 3.09 9.97 -0.99
N CYS A 61 3.26 10.30 -2.28
CA CYS A 61 3.76 9.35 -3.28
C CYS A 61 5.25 9.05 -3.18
N GLU A 62 6.00 9.84 -2.41
CA GLU A 62 7.44 9.64 -2.16
C GLU A 62 7.72 8.87 -0.86
N VAL A 63 6.68 8.59 -0.08
CA VAL A 63 6.76 7.96 1.25
C VAL A 63 6.99 6.45 1.15
N LEU A 64 6.51 5.82 0.09
CA LEU A 64 6.66 4.38 -0.13
C LEU A 64 7.25 4.10 -1.52
N GLY A 65 8.51 3.69 -1.55
CA GLY A 65 9.27 3.38 -2.75
C GLY A 65 8.94 2.00 -3.34
N ASP A 66 9.30 1.78 -4.60
CA ASP A 66 9.11 0.47 -5.27
C ASP A 66 9.92 -0.62 -4.58
N GLU A 67 11.15 -0.32 -4.15
CA GLU A 67 12.01 -1.28 -3.45
C GLU A 67 11.45 -1.67 -2.08
N GLU A 68 10.82 -0.73 -1.37
CA GLU A 68 10.15 -1.00 -0.11
C GLU A 68 8.91 -1.89 -0.32
N ILE A 69 8.12 -1.64 -1.39
CA ILE A 69 7.01 -2.53 -1.75
C ILE A 69 7.53 -3.90 -2.16
N ARG A 70 8.61 -3.99 -2.94
CA ARG A 70 9.23 -5.27 -3.33
C ARG A 70 9.82 -6.03 -2.15
N ALA A 71 10.29 -5.34 -1.11
CA ALA A 71 10.73 -5.99 0.11
C ALA A 71 9.57 -6.73 0.81
N ILE A 72 8.35 -6.20 0.74
CA ILE A 72 7.13 -6.80 1.30
C ILE A 72 6.52 -7.82 0.32
N LEU A 73 6.55 -7.51 -0.98
CA LEU A 73 5.96 -8.29 -2.06
C LEU A 73 6.98 -8.44 -3.21
N PRO A 74 7.89 -9.42 -3.14
CA PRO A 74 9.00 -9.56 -4.11
C PRO A 74 8.56 -9.71 -5.57
N GLN A 75 7.32 -10.14 -5.80
CA GLN A 75 6.76 -10.35 -7.13
C GLN A 75 6.03 -9.11 -7.69
N ALA A 76 6.00 -7.99 -6.95
CA ALA A 76 5.35 -6.76 -7.37
C ALA A 76 6.06 -6.09 -8.56
N LYS A 77 5.28 -5.73 -9.57
CA LYS A 77 5.74 -5.11 -10.82
C LYS A 77 4.73 -4.11 -11.37
N ASP A 78 5.06 -3.46 -12.48
CA ASP A 78 4.14 -2.58 -13.23
C ASP A 78 3.55 -1.44 -12.38
N PHE A 79 4.37 -0.89 -11.48
CA PHE A 79 4.01 0.16 -10.54
C PHE A 79 3.44 1.40 -11.24
N GLN A 80 2.38 1.95 -10.67
CA GLN A 80 1.83 3.25 -11.00
C GLN A 80 1.44 3.97 -9.72
N ARG A 81 1.85 5.24 -9.63
CA ARG A 81 1.47 6.13 -8.54
C ARG A 81 0.46 7.14 -9.05
N GLU A 82 -0.60 7.32 -8.29
CA GLU A 82 -1.62 8.34 -8.52
C GLU A 82 -1.72 9.20 -7.25
N PRO A 83 -1.39 10.51 -7.34
CA PRO A 83 -1.57 11.40 -6.21
C PRO A 83 -3.05 11.51 -5.87
N VAL A 84 -3.34 11.51 -4.58
CA VAL A 84 -4.69 11.62 -4.05
C VAL A 84 -4.79 12.94 -3.30
N LYS A 85 -5.71 13.78 -3.73
CA LYS A 85 -6.02 15.03 -3.05
C LYS A 85 -6.65 14.74 -1.68
N VAL A 86 -6.16 15.40 -0.65
CA VAL A 86 -6.75 15.39 0.69
C VAL A 86 -7.29 16.77 0.97
N THR A 87 -8.53 16.85 1.46
CA THR A 87 -9.13 18.12 1.88
C THR A 87 -9.08 18.20 3.40
N VAL A 88 -8.32 19.15 3.92
CA VAL A 88 -8.22 19.44 5.35
C VAL A 88 -9.29 20.47 5.70
N ILE A 89 -10.21 20.10 6.59
CA ILE A 89 -11.31 20.94 7.02
C ILE A 89 -11.09 21.28 8.50
N ASN A 90 -11.27 22.55 8.87
CA ASN A 90 -11.39 22.90 10.28
C ASN A 90 -12.81 22.57 10.75
N PHE A 91 -12.92 21.61 11.66
CA PHE A 91 -14.19 21.18 12.22
C PHE A 91 -14.66 22.06 13.39
N ASN A 92 -13.87 23.03 13.84
CA ASN A 92 -14.28 24.00 14.83
C ASN A 92 -14.74 25.33 14.17
N PRO A 93 -16.05 25.54 13.97
CA PRO A 93 -16.56 26.75 13.33
C PRO A 93 -16.40 28.01 14.19
N LEU A 94 -16.03 27.86 15.47
CA LEU A 94 -15.84 28.98 16.40
C LEU A 94 -14.38 29.44 16.50
N GLU A 95 -13.43 28.66 15.97
CA GLU A 95 -12.01 29.02 15.94
C GLU A 95 -11.58 29.40 14.52
N THR A 96 -10.97 30.59 14.39
CA THR A 96 -10.29 30.97 13.16
C THR A 96 -9.08 30.06 12.96
N SER A 97 -9.09 29.26 11.90
CA SER A 97 -7.90 28.52 11.49
C SER A 97 -6.77 29.46 11.11
N ASP A 98 -5.54 29.05 11.41
CA ASP A 98 -4.37 29.74 10.88
C ASP A 98 -4.43 29.77 9.34
N PRO A 99 -4.13 30.91 8.70
CA PRO A 99 -4.14 31.02 7.25
C PRO A 99 -3.31 29.91 6.58
N GLY A 100 -3.92 29.23 5.60
CA GLY A 100 -3.25 28.18 4.83
C GLY A 100 -3.10 26.83 5.54
N THR A 101 -3.89 26.56 6.60
CA THR A 101 -3.97 25.24 7.27
C THR A 101 -5.23 24.44 6.93
N THR A 102 -6.18 25.05 6.20
CA THR A 102 -7.39 24.40 5.68
C THR A 102 -7.45 24.51 4.17
N GLY A 103 -8.02 23.51 3.50
CA GLY A 103 -8.12 23.44 2.05
C GLY A 103 -7.55 22.15 1.47
N ASP A 104 -7.24 22.17 0.19
CA ASP A 104 -6.77 21.00 -0.55
C ASP A 104 -5.24 20.84 -0.50
N VAL A 105 -4.80 19.62 -0.24
CA VAL A 105 -3.42 19.16 -0.39
C VAL A 105 -3.39 18.17 -1.58
N PRO A 106 -2.99 18.60 -2.78
CA PRO A 106 -3.05 17.77 -4.00
C PRO A 106 -2.30 16.44 -3.91
N THR A 107 -1.24 16.41 -3.09
CA THR A 107 -0.36 15.25 -2.88
C THR A 107 -0.41 14.72 -1.45
N GLY A 108 -1.48 15.05 -0.70
CA GLY A 108 -1.66 14.61 0.69
C GLY A 108 -1.88 13.10 0.83
N GLY A 109 -2.23 12.41 -0.26
CA GLY A 109 -2.29 10.97 -0.34
C GLY A 109 -1.68 10.44 -1.63
N CYS A 110 -1.49 9.12 -1.68
CA CYS A 110 -1.03 8.40 -2.87
C CYS A 110 -1.69 7.04 -2.94
N LYS A 111 -2.16 6.68 -4.14
CA LYS A 111 -2.53 5.31 -4.48
C LYS A 111 -1.43 4.73 -5.36
N THR A 112 -0.82 3.64 -4.90
CA THR A 112 0.18 2.88 -5.66
C THR A 112 -0.44 1.58 -6.13
N GLY A 113 -0.75 1.50 -7.42
CA GLY A 113 -1.22 0.28 -8.07
C GLY A 113 -0.07 -0.53 -8.65
N PHE A 114 -0.12 -1.85 -8.54
CA PHE A 114 0.91 -2.76 -9.05
C PHE A 114 0.34 -4.14 -9.38
N GLY A 115 1.06 -4.89 -10.20
CA GLY A 115 0.73 -6.25 -10.60
C GLY A 115 1.41 -7.27 -9.69
N LEU A 116 0.64 -8.27 -9.28
CA LEU A 116 1.10 -9.53 -8.69
C LEU A 116 0.70 -10.72 -9.57
N PRO A 117 1.31 -11.90 -9.41
CA PRO A 117 0.91 -13.10 -10.13
C PRO A 117 -0.58 -13.39 -10.01
N ALA A 118 -1.24 -13.60 -11.14
CA ALA A 118 -2.64 -13.98 -11.22
C ALA A 118 -2.92 -14.74 -12.52
N LYS A 119 -3.92 -15.61 -12.46
CA LYS A 119 -4.40 -16.47 -13.55
C LYS A 119 -4.95 -15.63 -14.68
N TYR A 120 -5.68 -14.57 -14.31
CA TYR A 120 -6.19 -13.59 -15.26
C TYR A 120 -5.23 -12.41 -15.34
N LYS A 121 -4.78 -12.10 -16.56
CA LYS A 121 -3.85 -11.00 -16.82
C LYS A 121 -4.52 -9.67 -16.45
N SER A 122 -4.13 -9.10 -15.31
CA SER A 122 -4.36 -7.71 -14.97
C SER A 122 -3.02 -7.07 -14.65
N LYS A 123 -2.72 -5.93 -15.28
CA LYS A 123 -1.45 -5.21 -15.05
C LYS A 123 -1.37 -4.64 -13.63
N ARG A 124 -2.51 -4.40 -12.98
CA ARG A 124 -2.61 -3.76 -11.66
C ARG A 124 -3.77 -4.38 -10.87
N ASN A 125 -3.57 -5.59 -10.37
CA ASN A 125 -4.57 -6.32 -9.58
C ASN A 125 -4.47 -6.05 -8.07
N SER A 126 -3.55 -5.19 -7.67
CA SER A 126 -3.28 -4.85 -6.27
C SER A 126 -2.99 -3.37 -6.12
N ASP A 127 -3.31 -2.82 -4.95
CA ASP A 127 -3.02 -1.44 -4.62
C ASP A 127 -2.72 -1.23 -3.13
N ILE A 128 -1.90 -0.22 -2.84
CA ILE A 128 -1.66 0.34 -1.51
C ILE A 128 -1.98 1.82 -1.58
N ARG A 129 -2.73 2.33 -0.62
CA ARG A 129 -3.07 3.74 -0.48
C ARG A 129 -2.54 4.26 0.85
N ILE A 130 -1.83 5.39 0.80
CA ILE A 130 -1.36 6.14 1.96
C ILE A 130 -2.01 7.51 1.92
N VAL A 131 -2.56 7.99 3.03
CA VAL A 131 -3.15 9.32 3.16
C VAL A 131 -2.66 9.95 4.44
N PHE A 132 -2.10 11.16 4.37
CA PHE A 132 -1.90 11.99 5.55
C PHE A 132 -3.24 12.59 5.97
N LYS A 133 -3.66 12.29 7.19
CA LYS A 133 -4.86 12.88 7.80
C LYS A 133 -4.53 14.20 8.50
N ALA A 134 -3.37 14.27 9.15
CA ALA A 134 -2.87 15.48 9.79
C ALA A 134 -1.34 15.56 9.73
N VAL A 135 -0.82 16.78 9.60
CA VAL A 135 0.59 17.11 9.82
C VAL A 135 0.65 18.33 10.74
N ALA A 136 0.89 18.11 12.03
CA ALA A 136 0.76 19.14 13.06
C ALA A 136 1.65 18.86 14.27
N ASP A 137 1.63 19.75 15.26
CA ASP A 137 2.29 19.53 16.54
C ASP A 137 2.00 18.10 17.06
N PRO A 138 3.03 17.33 17.48
CA PRO A 138 2.83 15.94 17.91
C PRO A 138 1.77 15.74 19.00
N ALA A 139 1.58 16.71 19.90
CA ALA A 139 0.54 16.63 20.93
C ALA A 139 -0.87 16.79 20.34
N LEU A 140 -1.03 17.67 19.35
CA LEU A 140 -2.29 17.82 18.62
C LEU A 140 -2.61 16.58 17.80
N VAL A 141 -1.61 16.01 17.11
CA VAL A 141 -1.75 14.76 16.36
C VAL A 141 -2.17 13.61 17.28
N ALA A 142 -1.53 13.47 18.44
CA ALA A 142 -1.88 12.42 19.40
C ALA A 142 -3.30 12.60 19.97
N ALA A 143 -3.72 13.84 20.25
CA ALA A 143 -5.06 14.14 20.71
C ALA A 143 -6.13 13.83 19.65
N SER A 144 -5.93 14.32 18.41
CA SER A 144 -6.77 14.02 17.24
C SER A 144 -6.92 12.52 17.02
N TYR A 145 -5.79 11.80 17.00
CA TYR A 145 -5.78 10.35 16.85
C TYR A 145 -6.56 9.64 17.97
N ALA A 146 -6.41 10.08 19.22
CA ALA A 146 -7.11 9.46 20.35
C ALA A 146 -8.63 9.64 20.25
N GLU A 147 -9.09 10.84 19.86
CA GLU A 147 -10.51 11.13 19.61
C GLU A 147 -11.05 10.24 18.49
N ASP A 148 -10.37 10.20 17.35
CA ASP A 148 -10.76 9.38 16.19
C ASP A 148 -10.78 7.88 16.52
N ARG A 149 -9.80 7.40 17.29
CA ARG A 149 -9.77 6.01 17.75
C ARG A 149 -10.97 5.71 18.65
N ASP A 150 -11.24 6.58 19.63
CA ASP A 150 -12.31 6.36 20.61
C ASP A 150 -13.69 6.41 19.94
N ASP A 151 -13.88 7.27 18.95
CA ASP A 151 -15.11 7.34 18.17
C ASP A 151 -15.29 6.12 17.27
N GLU A 152 -14.24 5.63 16.62
CA GLU A 152 -14.30 4.38 15.85
C GLU A 152 -14.56 3.16 16.75
N ALA A 153 -13.97 3.12 17.94
CA ALA A 153 -14.25 2.09 18.94
C ALA A 153 -15.73 2.10 19.38
N LYS A 154 -16.29 3.28 19.68
CA LYS A 154 -17.72 3.43 20.00
C LYS A 154 -18.62 2.97 18.85
N ARG A 155 -18.31 3.36 17.61
CA ARG A 155 -19.07 2.97 16.41
C ARG A 155 -19.04 1.47 16.15
N ALA A 156 -17.90 0.82 16.40
CA ALA A 156 -17.75 -0.62 16.24
C ALA A 156 -18.47 -1.43 17.35
N GLY A 157 -18.64 -0.85 18.55
CA GLY A 157 -19.21 -1.55 19.69
C GLY A 157 -18.35 -2.75 20.09
N GLN A 158 -18.94 -3.94 20.10
CA GLN A 158 -18.24 -5.20 20.44
C GLN A 158 -17.68 -5.94 19.20
N ASP A 159 -17.85 -5.40 18.00
CA ASP A 159 -17.46 -6.06 16.76
C ASP A 159 -15.96 -5.86 16.47
N THR A 160 -15.16 -6.84 16.89
CA THR A 160 -13.70 -6.83 16.70
C THR A 160 -13.27 -6.92 15.24
N THR A 161 -14.19 -7.20 14.30
CA THR A 161 -13.88 -7.16 12.87
C THR A 161 -13.91 -5.74 12.32
N LYS A 162 -14.62 -4.83 12.99
CA LYS A 162 -14.77 -3.41 12.63
C LYS A 162 -13.80 -2.49 13.35
N PHE A 163 -13.28 -2.91 14.50
CA PHE A 163 -12.28 -2.14 15.23
C PHE A 163 -11.30 -3.05 15.96
N ARG A 164 -10.03 -2.69 15.90
CA ARG A 164 -8.98 -3.32 16.69
C ARG A 164 -7.91 -2.29 17.00
N ASP A 165 -7.70 -2.03 18.29
CA ASP A 165 -6.57 -1.24 18.76
C ASP A 165 -5.28 -2.07 18.63
N LEU A 166 -4.36 -1.59 17.80
CA LEU A 166 -3.06 -2.21 17.56
C LEU A 166 -1.97 -1.57 18.43
N LYS A 167 -2.25 -0.44 19.09
CA LYS A 167 -1.30 0.33 19.89
C LYS A 167 -0.01 0.57 19.12
N ASP A 168 1.14 0.32 19.73
CA ASP A 168 2.49 0.54 19.19
C ASP A 168 3.10 -0.68 18.48
N SER A 169 2.33 -1.76 18.28
CA SER A 169 2.82 -3.05 17.75
C SER A 169 3.39 -2.99 16.31
N LEU A 170 3.18 -1.87 15.61
CA LEU A 170 3.64 -1.64 14.25
C LEU A 170 4.78 -0.59 14.16
N GLY A 171 5.36 -0.18 15.30
CA GLY A 171 6.45 0.80 15.36
C GLY A 171 6.00 2.26 15.22
N ALA A 172 4.70 2.51 15.03
CA ALA A 172 4.07 3.80 15.25
C ALA A 172 3.83 4.03 16.75
N ALA A 173 3.62 5.28 17.18
CA ALA A 173 3.22 5.59 18.54
C ALA A 173 1.82 5.04 18.90
N GLY A 174 0.95 4.92 17.88
CA GLY A 174 -0.36 4.29 18.00
C GLY A 174 -0.94 3.94 16.64
N CYS A 175 -1.62 2.80 16.54
CA CYS A 175 -2.34 2.34 15.35
C CYS A 175 -3.65 1.64 15.74
N TYR A 176 -4.68 1.75 14.90
CA TYR A 176 -5.90 0.95 15.00
C TYR A 176 -6.42 0.58 13.60
N THR A 177 -7.19 -0.51 13.51
CA THR A 177 -7.96 -0.82 12.29
C THR A 177 -9.37 -0.28 12.42
N LYS A 178 -9.96 0.22 11.33
CA LYS A 178 -11.36 0.63 11.29
C LYS A 178 -12.11 0.01 10.12
N GLY A 179 -13.41 -0.21 10.32
CA GLY A 179 -14.32 -0.79 9.34
C GLY A 179 -14.00 -2.25 9.02
N THR A 180 -14.77 -2.81 8.09
CA THR A 180 -14.52 -4.16 7.56
C THR A 180 -13.44 -4.15 6.47
N THR A 181 -13.03 -2.97 6.00
CA THR A 181 -11.98 -2.83 4.99
C THR A 181 -10.60 -3.02 5.61
N ALA A 182 -9.63 -3.35 4.78
CA ALA A 182 -8.22 -3.37 5.17
C ALA A 182 -7.70 -1.93 5.32
N THR A 183 -8.16 -1.20 6.33
CA THR A 183 -7.77 0.19 6.64
C THR A 183 -7.16 0.27 8.04
N MET A 184 -5.99 0.88 8.14
CA MET A 184 -5.29 1.19 9.39
C MET A 184 -5.10 2.70 9.51
N VAL A 185 -5.38 3.24 10.69
CA VAL A 185 -5.10 4.64 11.03
C VAL A 185 -4.03 4.62 12.11
N CYS A 186 -2.98 5.40 11.92
CA CYS A 186 -1.81 5.44 12.78
C CYS A 186 -1.35 6.87 13.01
N HIS A 187 -0.58 7.08 14.08
CA HIS A 187 0.14 8.33 14.29
C HIS A 187 1.59 8.07 14.72
N GLN A 188 2.49 8.94 14.27
CA GLN A 188 3.90 8.93 14.61
C GLN A 188 4.46 10.35 14.53
N GLY A 189 4.98 10.87 15.64
CA GLY A 189 5.52 12.23 15.71
C GLY A 189 4.50 13.27 15.24
N PRO A 190 4.85 14.14 14.26
CA PRO A 190 3.95 15.18 13.76
C PRO A 190 2.95 14.68 12.70
N TYR A 191 2.77 13.36 12.53
CA TYR A 191 1.93 12.79 11.47
C TYR A 191 0.80 11.92 12.03
N GLU A 192 -0.41 12.14 11.52
CA GLU A 192 -1.49 11.16 11.52
C GLU A 192 -1.71 10.67 10.09
N PHE A 193 -1.77 9.37 9.87
CA PHE A 193 -1.86 8.80 8.52
C PHE A 193 -2.73 7.54 8.48
N GLU A 194 -3.30 7.31 7.31
CA GLU A 194 -4.09 6.13 6.98
C GLU A 194 -3.37 5.29 5.93
N VAL A 195 -3.32 3.98 6.15
CA VAL A 195 -2.86 2.98 5.19
C VAL A 195 -4.02 2.06 4.86
N SER A 196 -4.33 1.94 3.58
CA SER A 196 -5.33 0.99 3.07
C SER A 196 -4.85 0.32 1.79
N GLY A 197 -5.64 -0.61 1.26
CA GLY A 197 -5.35 -1.24 -0.01
C GLY A 197 -6.11 -2.54 -0.20
N SER A 198 -5.93 -3.14 -1.36
CA SER A 198 -6.57 -4.41 -1.70
C SER A 198 -5.74 -5.21 -2.69
N SER A 199 -6.05 -6.49 -2.82
CA SER A 199 -5.51 -7.32 -3.89
C SER A 199 -6.50 -8.38 -4.33
N THR A 200 -6.53 -8.60 -5.63
CA THR A 200 -7.25 -9.69 -6.31
C THR A 200 -6.29 -10.74 -6.87
N ALA A 201 -5.02 -10.69 -6.47
CA ALA A 201 -4.00 -11.63 -6.91
C ALA A 201 -4.24 -13.03 -6.36
N ASP A 202 -3.86 -14.04 -7.13
CA ASP A 202 -3.90 -15.41 -6.66
C ASP A 202 -2.87 -15.60 -5.53
N GLY A 203 -3.21 -16.42 -4.54
CA GLY A 203 -2.36 -16.67 -3.38
C GLY A 203 -2.55 -15.72 -2.19
N VAL A 204 -3.33 -14.63 -2.34
CA VAL A 204 -3.76 -13.82 -1.18
C VAL A 204 -4.84 -14.55 -0.37
N GLY A 205 -5.60 -15.44 -0.99
CA GLY A 205 -6.67 -16.23 -0.35
C GLY A 205 -8.03 -16.01 -1.03
N LYS A 206 -9.09 -16.64 -0.52
CA LYS A 206 -10.47 -16.35 -0.95
C LYS A 206 -11.08 -15.31 -0.04
N TYR A 207 -12.01 -14.50 -0.53
CA TYR A 207 -12.79 -13.59 0.31
C TYR A 207 -13.55 -14.39 1.40
N PRO A 208 -13.58 -13.93 2.67
CA PRO A 208 -12.99 -12.69 3.22
C PRO A 208 -11.53 -12.85 3.70
N GLN A 209 -10.99 -14.07 3.73
CA GLN A 209 -9.60 -14.35 4.16
C GLN A 209 -8.57 -13.54 3.36
N ALA A 210 -8.84 -13.25 2.09
CA ALA A 210 -7.97 -12.42 1.25
C ALA A 210 -7.75 -11.02 1.85
N GLU A 211 -8.81 -10.37 2.35
CA GLU A 211 -8.70 -9.05 2.98
C GLU A 211 -7.91 -9.11 4.29
N GLU A 212 -8.16 -10.13 5.10
CA GLU A 212 -7.41 -10.33 6.34
C GLU A 212 -5.93 -10.62 6.07
N ASN A 213 -5.62 -11.49 5.09
CA ASN A 213 -4.25 -11.77 4.70
C ASN A 213 -3.55 -10.51 4.16
N TRP A 214 -4.22 -9.72 3.33
CA TRP A 214 -3.68 -8.45 2.84
C TRP A 214 -3.39 -7.48 3.98
N ARG A 215 -4.36 -7.31 4.89
CA ARG A 215 -4.22 -6.48 6.09
C ARG A 215 -3.03 -6.92 6.94
N GLN A 216 -2.95 -8.21 7.28
CA GLN A 216 -1.97 -8.74 8.24
C GLN A 216 -0.57 -8.91 7.67
N LYS A 217 -0.44 -9.28 6.39
CA LYS A 217 0.86 -9.61 5.78
C LYS A 217 1.45 -8.48 4.95
N VAL A 218 0.63 -7.55 4.48
CA VAL A 218 1.08 -6.44 3.61
C VAL A 218 0.94 -5.11 4.34
N LEU A 219 -0.27 -4.75 4.77
CA LEU A 219 -0.48 -3.40 5.31
C LEU A 219 0.23 -3.16 6.64
N THR A 220 0.39 -4.17 7.50
CA THR A 220 1.23 -4.07 8.71
C THR A 220 2.68 -3.73 8.37
N GLU A 221 3.26 -4.34 7.34
CA GLU A 221 4.64 -4.08 6.89
C GLU A 221 4.75 -2.71 6.20
N VAL A 222 3.71 -2.27 5.49
CA VAL A 222 3.64 -0.91 4.96
C VAL A 222 3.65 0.09 6.11
N VAL A 223 2.82 -0.09 7.14
CA VAL A 223 2.80 0.78 8.32
C VAL A 223 4.18 0.82 8.97
N ARG A 224 4.82 -0.34 9.23
CA ARG A 224 6.18 -0.39 9.79
C ARG A 224 7.18 0.42 8.96
N THR A 225 7.12 0.30 7.64
CA THR A 225 7.99 1.03 6.71
C THR A 225 7.76 2.54 6.81
N VAL A 226 6.49 2.97 6.75
CA VAL A 226 6.10 4.39 6.80
C VAL A 226 6.44 5.01 8.15
N SER A 227 6.09 4.36 9.25
CA SER A 227 6.39 4.82 10.61
C SER A 227 7.89 4.98 10.86
N ALA A 228 8.71 4.04 10.37
CA ALA A 228 10.16 4.14 10.50
C ALA A 228 10.76 5.35 9.77
N ARG A 229 10.08 5.86 8.73
CA ARG A 229 10.48 7.11 8.04
C ARG A 229 9.99 8.36 8.76
N MET A 230 9.06 8.26 9.71
CA MET A 230 8.48 9.39 10.47
C MET A 230 9.08 9.55 11.87
N ALA A 231 9.95 8.62 12.29
CA ALA A 231 10.57 8.58 13.62
C ALA A 231 11.95 9.28 13.67
#